data_AF-A0A8J5SGM6-F1
#
_entry.id   AF-A0A8J5SGM6-F1
#
_cell.length_a   1.000
_cell.length_b   1.000
_cell.length_c   1.000
_cell.angle_alpha   90.00
_cell.angle_beta   90.00
_cell.angle_gamma   90.00
#
_symmetry.space_group_name_H-M   'P 1'
#
loop_
_entity.id
_entity.type
_entity.pdbx_description
1 polymer ?
#
loop_
_entity_poly.entity_id
_entity_poly.type
_entity_poly.pdbx_seq_one_letter_code
_entity_poly.pdbx_strand_id
1 'polypeptide(L)'
;MNEHITTPNIPIYYLSGNHDIGYSAFHKIHREVISRYEKEFGSRNYQFSAGRVDFVVVDSQTLDGAKQSKETTSSWEFIKTLSSGNESNPKVLLTHIPLYRPDNTPCGQYRSSSVINQRVSRAAMDQGIIYQNYLSKETSDLLLSLLKPVLVLSGHDHDQCTVVHPTPFGQVMEHTLGTISWQQGNLYPSFMLLSAGPKLSPNSTDIEHEVLTNLCFLPKQTHIYIWYICQFVVTILLLIFWPTNGLRSLPYVNTFGSFMQSVAAELFSRTKEKVDEEDGEYEMVWDAEGSMHLVKKAVAKAPSTNSDPRSTGRGNAVARPTATARKHQLEPDSSVLVEMSSVATSEDGGKLSRPTNLRIRKVLQRLFRVIQSVVVIAALNAPLYMMLLFKDWIDR
;
A
#
# COMPACT_ATOMS: atom_id res chain seq x y z
N MET A 1 13.27 34.09 -28.06
CA MET A 1 14.14 33.48 -27.03
C MET A 1 13.33 32.40 -26.34
N ASN A 2 13.37 31.17 -26.84
CA ASN A 2 12.85 30.01 -26.13
C ASN A 2 14.07 29.26 -25.63
N GLU A 3 14.33 29.36 -24.33
CA GLU A 3 15.25 28.46 -23.64
C GLU A 3 14.67 27.04 -23.71
N HIS A 4 15.20 26.23 -24.63
CA HIS A 4 15.18 24.79 -24.46
C HIS A 4 15.98 24.50 -23.19
N ILE A 5 15.29 24.34 -22.06
CA ILE A 5 15.84 23.68 -20.88
C ILE A 5 16.14 22.25 -21.33
N THR A 6 17.37 22.02 -21.78
CA THR A 6 17.90 20.68 -21.97
C THR A 6 17.99 20.07 -20.59
N THR A 7 17.06 19.20 -20.25
CA THR A 7 17.19 18.32 -19.09
C THR A 7 18.57 17.66 -19.18
N PRO A 8 19.43 17.78 -18.16
CA PRO A 8 20.72 17.09 -18.18
C PRO A 8 20.46 15.60 -18.39
N ASN A 9 21.22 14.99 -19.29
CA ASN A 9 21.11 13.57 -19.58
C ASN A 9 21.60 12.78 -18.34
N ILE A 10 20.67 12.35 -17.49
CA ILE A 10 20.99 11.57 -16.29
C ILE A 10 21.30 10.13 -16.73
N PRO A 11 22.53 9.63 -16.53
CA PRO A 11 22.86 8.26 -16.90
C PRO A 11 22.05 7.26 -16.06
N ILE A 12 21.57 6.21 -16.72
CA ILE A 12 20.81 5.12 -16.10
C ILE A 12 21.62 3.83 -16.22
N TYR A 13 21.78 3.13 -15.10
CA TYR A 13 22.51 1.87 -15.01
C TYR A 13 21.54 0.77 -14.57
N TYR A 14 21.61 -0.39 -15.21
CA TYR A 14 20.71 -1.52 -14.99
C TYR A 14 21.44 -2.69 -14.32
N LEU A 15 20.77 -3.33 -13.37
CA LEU A 15 21.23 -4.55 -12.70
C LEU A 15 20.17 -5.62 -12.92
N SER A 16 20.56 -6.81 -13.39
CA SER A 16 19.62 -7.89 -13.70
C SER A 16 19.12 -8.58 -12.44
N GLY A 17 17.82 -8.77 -12.35
CA GLY A 17 17.15 -9.55 -11.33
C GLY A 17 16.79 -10.97 -11.77
N ASN A 18 16.39 -11.81 -10.80
CA ASN A 18 15.89 -13.15 -11.09
C ASN A 18 14.57 -13.13 -11.89
N HIS A 19 13.81 -12.04 -11.85
CA HIS A 19 12.61 -11.85 -12.67
C HIS A 19 12.92 -11.39 -14.11
N ASP A 20 14.14 -10.90 -14.37
CA ASP A 20 14.55 -10.47 -15.71
C ASP A 20 15.16 -11.62 -16.50
N ILE A 21 16.07 -12.36 -15.85
CA ILE A 21 16.88 -13.39 -16.50
C ILE A 21 16.72 -14.80 -15.94
N GLY A 22 15.93 -15.00 -14.88
CA GLY A 22 15.83 -16.30 -14.20
C GLY A 22 17.12 -16.69 -13.47
N TYR A 23 17.22 -17.94 -13.03
CA TYR A 23 18.41 -18.50 -12.39
C TYR A 23 19.22 -19.36 -13.36
N SER A 24 20.47 -19.66 -12.98
CA SER A 24 21.45 -20.37 -13.81
C SER A 24 20.97 -21.70 -14.41
N ALA A 25 20.08 -22.44 -13.76
CA ALA A 25 19.56 -23.71 -14.31
C ALA A 25 18.80 -23.53 -15.63
N PHE A 26 18.21 -22.35 -15.85
CA PHE A 26 17.36 -22.09 -17.01
C PHE A 26 18.13 -21.49 -18.18
N HIS A 27 19.32 -20.92 -17.96
CA HIS A 27 20.08 -20.22 -19.00
C HIS A 27 20.55 -21.13 -20.14
N LYS A 28 20.80 -22.42 -19.87
CA LYS A 28 21.17 -23.39 -20.91
C LYS A 28 20.00 -23.70 -21.84
N ILE A 29 18.78 -23.75 -21.31
CA ILE A 29 17.54 -24.10 -22.01
C ILE A 29 16.97 -22.87 -22.72
N HIS A 30 17.00 -21.72 -22.04
CA HIS A 30 16.41 -20.45 -22.46
C HIS A 30 17.48 -19.37 -22.69
N ARG A 31 18.40 -19.64 -23.63
CA ARG A 31 19.54 -18.73 -23.93
C ARG A 31 19.09 -17.36 -24.42
N GLU A 32 17.92 -17.31 -25.06
CA GLU A 32 17.29 -16.09 -25.57
C GLU A 32 16.98 -15.08 -24.48
N VAL A 33 16.80 -15.52 -23.23
CA VAL A 33 16.47 -14.63 -22.11
C VAL A 33 17.64 -13.67 -21.81
N ILE A 34 18.87 -14.21 -21.78
CA ILE A 34 20.09 -13.40 -21.61
C ILE A 34 20.27 -12.45 -22.79
N SER A 35 20.17 -12.96 -24.02
CA SER A 35 20.36 -12.16 -25.23
C SER A 35 19.35 -11.00 -25.33
N ARG A 36 18.08 -11.26 -24.97
CA ARG A 36 17.03 -10.24 -24.93
C ARG A 36 17.32 -9.16 -23.88
N TYR A 37 17.78 -9.56 -22.69
CA TYR A 37 18.16 -8.59 -21.65
C TYR A 37 19.35 -7.75 -22.12
N GLU A 38 20.43 -8.38 -22.58
CA GLU A 38 21.67 -7.69 -22.96
C GLU A 38 21.48 -6.75 -24.15
N LYS A 39 20.56 -7.09 -25.07
CA LYS A 39 20.20 -6.23 -26.20
C LYS A 39 19.56 -4.90 -25.77
N GLU A 40 18.70 -4.92 -24.75
CA GLU A 40 17.93 -3.73 -24.33
C GLU A 40 18.60 -2.96 -23.18
N PHE A 41 19.25 -3.67 -22.25
CA PHE A 41 19.80 -3.10 -21.01
C PHE A 41 21.34 -3.09 -20.96
N GLY A 42 22.02 -3.71 -21.92
CA GLY A 42 23.47 -3.82 -21.97
C GLY A 42 24.04 -5.00 -21.18
N SER A 43 25.36 -5.03 -21.01
CA SER A 43 26.04 -6.13 -20.31
C SER A 43 25.49 -6.34 -18.89
N ARG A 44 25.37 -7.59 -18.45
CA ARG A 44 24.96 -7.93 -17.07
C ARG A 44 26.07 -7.75 -16.04
N ASN A 45 27.32 -7.81 -16.50
CA ASN A 45 28.51 -7.59 -15.68
C ASN A 45 29.28 -6.41 -16.27
N TYR A 46 29.44 -5.33 -15.50
CA TYR A 46 30.16 -4.13 -15.93
C TYR A 46 30.53 -3.24 -14.74
N GLN A 47 31.41 -2.28 -15.01
CA GLN A 47 31.83 -1.27 -14.05
C GLN A 47 31.54 0.12 -14.61
N PHE A 48 31.13 1.04 -13.75
CA PHE A 48 31.08 2.46 -14.07
C PHE A 48 31.57 3.28 -12.89
N SER A 49 31.97 4.52 -13.12
CA SER A 49 32.43 5.42 -12.06
C SER A 49 31.47 6.60 -11.93
N ALA A 50 31.15 6.98 -10.69
CA ALA A 50 30.47 8.22 -10.38
C ALA A 50 31.28 8.97 -9.31
N GLY A 51 31.80 10.15 -9.66
CA GLY A 51 32.78 10.84 -8.82
C GLY A 51 34.09 10.05 -8.72
N ARG A 52 34.57 9.82 -7.50
CA ARG A 52 35.77 9.00 -7.19
C ARG A 52 35.40 7.64 -6.61
N VAL A 53 34.25 7.10 -7.00
CA VAL A 53 33.75 5.80 -6.55
C VAL A 53 33.42 4.97 -7.77
N ASP A 54 33.88 3.72 -7.74
CA ASP A 54 33.62 2.75 -8.78
C ASP A 54 32.48 1.83 -8.37
N PHE A 55 31.47 1.71 -9.21
CA PHE A 55 30.34 0.81 -9.02
C PHE A 55 30.56 -0.44 -9.85
N VAL A 56 30.55 -1.59 -9.18
CA VAL A 56 30.75 -2.91 -9.80
C VAL A 56 29.41 -3.62 -9.83
N VAL A 57 28.84 -3.79 -11.01
CA VAL A 57 27.57 -4.48 -11.23
C VAL A 57 27.87 -5.92 -11.59
N VAL A 58 27.32 -6.87 -10.82
CA VAL A 58 27.54 -8.31 -11.04
C VAL A 58 26.22 -9.05 -11.27
N ASP A 59 26.24 -9.98 -12.22
CA ASP A 59 25.17 -10.94 -12.46
C ASP A 59 25.18 -12.01 -11.37
N SER A 60 24.50 -11.71 -10.28
CA SER A 60 24.36 -12.59 -9.13
C SER A 60 23.64 -13.92 -9.42
N GLN A 61 22.80 -13.98 -10.47
CA GLN A 61 22.05 -15.19 -10.83
C GLN A 61 22.94 -16.31 -11.38
N THR A 62 24.15 -15.95 -11.82
CA THR A 62 25.12 -16.86 -12.43
C THR A 62 26.28 -17.26 -11.50
N LEU A 63 26.53 -16.54 -10.41
CA LEU A 63 27.73 -16.73 -9.58
C LEU A 63 27.80 -18.11 -8.90
N ASP A 64 26.66 -18.61 -8.39
CA ASP A 64 26.52 -19.94 -7.77
C ASP A 64 26.13 -21.05 -8.76
N GLY A 65 26.10 -20.72 -10.05
CA GLY A 65 25.80 -21.65 -11.13
C GLY A 65 26.87 -22.72 -11.32
N ALA A 66 26.63 -23.63 -12.28
CA ALA A 66 27.58 -24.69 -12.59
C ALA A 66 28.92 -24.11 -13.07
N LYS A 67 30.03 -24.57 -12.47
CA LYS A 67 31.39 -24.02 -12.72
C LYS A 67 31.83 -24.08 -14.18
N GLN A 68 31.36 -25.06 -14.96
CA GLN A 68 31.68 -25.18 -16.38
C GLN A 68 30.70 -24.41 -17.28
N SER A 69 29.69 -23.74 -16.72
CA SER A 69 28.78 -22.94 -17.54
C SER A 69 29.48 -21.70 -18.08
N LYS A 70 29.10 -21.30 -19.31
CA LYS A 70 29.69 -20.13 -19.97
C LYS A 70 29.37 -18.86 -19.17
N GLU A 71 28.16 -18.79 -18.66
CA GLU A 71 27.62 -17.64 -17.92
C GLU A 71 28.35 -17.46 -16.58
N THR A 72 28.47 -18.52 -15.78
CA THR A 72 29.22 -18.48 -14.51
C THR A 72 30.69 -18.14 -14.75
N THR A 73 31.32 -18.74 -15.77
CA THR A 73 32.73 -18.46 -16.10
C THR A 73 32.93 -17.00 -16.49
N SER A 74 32.07 -16.47 -17.36
CA SER A 74 32.11 -15.07 -17.82
C SER A 74 31.99 -14.07 -16.65
N SER A 75 31.05 -14.29 -15.73
CA SER A 75 30.87 -13.43 -14.55
C SER A 75 32.10 -13.44 -13.63
N TRP A 76 32.68 -14.62 -13.38
CA TRP A 76 33.87 -14.73 -12.54
C TRP A 76 35.16 -14.23 -13.21
N GLU A 77 35.28 -14.35 -14.53
CA GLU A 77 36.39 -13.75 -15.28
C GLU A 77 36.35 -12.22 -15.16
N PHE A 78 35.18 -11.61 -15.35
CA PHE A 78 35.00 -10.17 -15.13
C PHE A 78 35.38 -9.73 -13.72
N ILE A 79 34.93 -10.44 -12.67
CA ILE A 79 35.29 -10.09 -11.29
C ILE A 79 36.81 -10.16 -11.07
N LYS A 80 37.48 -11.17 -11.66
CA LYS A 80 38.94 -11.34 -11.53
C LYS A 80 39.73 -10.25 -12.24
N THR A 81 39.26 -9.74 -13.39
CA THR A 81 39.97 -8.63 -14.08
C THR A 81 40.00 -7.37 -13.21
N LEU A 82 38.98 -7.15 -12.38
CA LEU A 82 38.89 -6.03 -11.45
C LEU A 82 39.74 -6.17 -10.18
N SER A 83 40.25 -7.37 -9.89
CA SER A 83 41.05 -7.64 -8.68
C SER A 83 42.54 -7.26 -8.85
N SER A 84 43.02 -7.15 -10.09
CA SER A 84 44.46 -7.04 -10.41
C SER A 84 45.03 -5.61 -10.42
N GLY A 85 44.34 -4.61 -9.88
CA GLY A 85 44.76 -3.19 -9.91
C GLY A 85 45.24 -2.67 -8.55
N ASN A 86 46.48 -2.16 -8.48
CA ASN A 86 47.11 -1.70 -7.22
C ASN A 86 46.66 -0.31 -6.73
N GLU A 87 45.96 0.48 -7.54
CA GLU A 87 45.36 1.76 -7.13
C GLU A 87 43.99 1.89 -7.81
N SER A 88 42.92 1.49 -7.11
CA SER A 88 41.55 1.67 -7.61
C SER A 88 40.76 2.55 -6.66
N ASN A 89 39.82 3.32 -7.23
CA ASN A 89 38.83 4.03 -6.44
C ASN A 89 38.10 3.05 -5.51
N PRO A 90 37.57 3.54 -4.37
CA PRO A 90 36.64 2.79 -3.54
C PRO A 90 35.54 2.14 -4.36
N LYS A 91 35.25 0.86 -4.09
CA LYS A 91 34.28 0.07 -4.86
C LYS A 91 32.98 -0.09 -4.10
N VAL A 92 31.87 0.19 -4.77
CA VAL A 92 30.52 -0.19 -4.32
C VAL A 92 30.07 -1.38 -5.15
N LEU A 93 29.78 -2.49 -4.48
CA LEU A 93 29.27 -3.69 -5.13
C LEU A 93 27.75 -3.60 -5.27
N LEU A 94 27.25 -3.78 -6.48
CA LEU A 94 25.83 -3.85 -6.81
C LEU A 94 25.48 -5.28 -7.23
N THR A 95 24.60 -5.92 -6.48
CA THR A 95 24.16 -7.31 -6.71
C THR A 95 22.66 -7.42 -6.53
N HIS A 96 21.95 -8.26 -7.30
CA HIS A 96 20.52 -8.44 -7.05
C HIS A 96 20.29 -9.39 -5.87
N ILE A 97 20.90 -10.57 -5.91
CA ILE A 97 20.84 -11.55 -4.82
C ILE A 97 21.81 -11.08 -3.70
N PRO A 98 21.33 -10.92 -2.45
CA PRO A 98 22.16 -10.50 -1.32
C PRO A 98 23.26 -11.50 -0.99
N LEU A 99 24.29 -11.02 -0.28
CA LEU A 99 25.37 -11.88 0.18
C LEU A 99 24.89 -12.87 1.24
N TYR A 100 25.67 -13.93 1.43
CA TYR A 100 25.42 -14.94 2.45
C TYR A 100 25.27 -14.31 3.83
N ARG A 101 24.23 -14.73 4.55
CA ARG A 101 24.09 -14.52 6.00
C ARG A 101 23.50 -15.75 6.68
N PRO A 102 23.81 -16.00 7.96
CA PRO A 102 23.16 -17.06 8.73
C PRO A 102 21.64 -16.87 8.83
N ASP A 103 20.92 -17.96 9.06
CA ASP A 103 19.48 -17.91 9.32
C ASP A 103 19.17 -17.04 10.53
N ASN A 104 18.03 -16.34 10.48
CA ASN A 104 17.55 -15.42 11.51
C ASN A 104 18.49 -14.24 11.80
N THR A 105 19.38 -13.89 10.87
CA THR A 105 20.22 -12.69 10.99
C THR A 105 19.35 -11.43 11.09
N PRO A 106 19.48 -10.61 12.15
CA PRO A 106 18.70 -9.38 12.29
C PRO A 106 19.00 -8.37 11.18
N CYS A 107 17.96 -7.73 10.67
CA CYS A 107 18.02 -6.82 9.51
C CYS A 107 17.99 -5.33 9.85
N GLY A 108 18.16 -4.99 11.13
CA GLY A 108 17.98 -3.63 11.63
C GLY A 108 16.52 -3.22 11.81
N GLN A 109 16.32 -1.99 12.27
CA GLN A 109 15.02 -1.48 12.72
C GLN A 109 13.97 -1.26 11.62
N TYR A 110 14.41 -1.13 10.36
CA TYR A 110 13.53 -0.76 9.25
C TYR A 110 12.87 -1.95 8.57
N ARG A 111 13.23 -3.19 8.93
CA ARG A 111 12.59 -4.37 8.38
C ARG A 111 11.17 -4.53 8.92
N SER A 112 10.20 -4.70 8.03
CA SER A 112 8.79 -4.85 8.40
C SER A 112 8.32 -6.32 8.44
N SER A 113 8.93 -7.18 7.63
CA SER A 113 8.62 -8.61 7.50
C SER A 113 9.56 -9.50 8.32
N SER A 114 9.17 -10.76 8.52
CA SER A 114 10.07 -11.75 9.11
C SER A 114 11.34 -11.91 8.27
N VAL A 115 12.47 -12.18 8.91
CA VAL A 115 13.74 -12.43 8.22
C VAL A 115 13.59 -13.62 7.26
N ILE A 116 14.04 -13.44 6.01
CA ILE A 116 14.08 -14.52 5.03
C ILE A 116 15.29 -15.39 5.34
N ASN A 117 15.07 -16.68 5.58
CA ASN A 117 16.16 -17.62 5.80
C ASN A 117 16.73 -18.16 4.48
N GLN A 118 17.91 -18.77 4.57
CA GLN A 118 18.60 -19.42 3.48
C GLN A 118 17.70 -20.48 2.83
N ARG A 119 17.49 -20.36 1.52
CA ARG A 119 16.83 -21.39 0.72
C ARG A 119 17.52 -21.47 -0.61
N VAL A 120 17.85 -22.70 -1.02
CA VAL A 120 18.46 -22.99 -2.30
C VAL A 120 17.79 -24.24 -2.87
N SER A 121 17.39 -24.17 -4.14
CA SER A 121 16.91 -25.31 -4.91
C SER A 121 17.83 -25.50 -6.11
N ARG A 122 18.34 -26.71 -6.29
CA ARG A 122 19.26 -27.09 -7.37
C ARG A 122 18.56 -28.03 -8.33
N ALA A 123 18.83 -27.85 -9.62
CA ALA A 123 18.40 -28.81 -10.63
C ALA A 123 19.17 -30.13 -10.48
N ALA A 124 18.54 -31.24 -10.86
CA ALA A 124 19.19 -32.55 -10.87
C ALA A 124 20.43 -32.53 -11.78
N MET A 125 21.43 -33.37 -11.46
CA MET A 125 22.66 -33.52 -12.24
C MET A 125 23.47 -32.21 -12.39
N ASP A 126 23.52 -31.39 -11.33
CA ASP A 126 24.30 -30.14 -11.27
C ASP A 126 24.00 -29.14 -12.40
N GLN A 127 22.77 -29.17 -12.92
CA GLN A 127 22.36 -28.26 -14.00
C GLN A 127 22.27 -26.78 -13.56
N GLY A 128 22.51 -26.47 -12.29
CA GLY A 128 22.56 -25.11 -11.76
C GLY A 128 21.52 -24.86 -10.67
N ILE A 129 21.30 -23.57 -10.39
CA ILE A 129 20.36 -23.09 -9.38
C ILE A 129 19.00 -22.88 -10.04
N ILE A 130 17.95 -23.45 -9.45
CA ILE A 130 16.54 -23.18 -9.80
C ILE A 130 16.02 -21.97 -9.01
N TYR A 131 16.47 -21.83 -7.77
CA TYR A 131 16.07 -20.76 -6.87
C TYR A 131 17.11 -20.57 -5.76
N GLN A 132 17.40 -19.33 -5.37
CA GLN A 132 18.17 -19.04 -4.16
C GLN A 132 17.80 -17.67 -3.57
N ASN A 133 17.78 -17.57 -2.25
CA ASN A 133 17.56 -16.29 -1.55
C ASN A 133 18.84 -15.46 -1.40
N TYR A 134 19.96 -16.13 -1.18
CA TYR A 134 21.27 -15.52 -0.93
C TYR A 134 22.32 -16.21 -1.79
N LEU A 135 23.43 -15.50 -2.03
CA LEU A 135 24.62 -16.14 -2.55
C LEU A 135 25.17 -17.17 -1.54
N SER A 136 25.87 -18.19 -2.03
CA SER A 136 26.56 -19.13 -1.15
C SER A 136 27.63 -18.43 -0.31
N LYS A 137 28.00 -19.05 0.83
CA LYS A 137 29.04 -18.51 1.71
C LYS A 137 30.36 -18.39 0.97
N GLU A 138 30.72 -19.42 0.22
CA GLU A 138 31.95 -19.47 -0.56
C GLU A 138 31.99 -18.37 -1.63
N THR A 139 30.90 -18.16 -2.35
CA THR A 139 30.78 -17.09 -3.34
C THR A 139 30.87 -15.71 -2.70
N SER A 140 30.19 -15.50 -1.57
CA SER A 140 30.18 -14.21 -0.86
C SER A 140 31.56 -13.85 -0.33
N ASP A 141 32.22 -14.81 0.34
CA ASP A 141 33.57 -14.65 0.88
C ASP A 141 34.57 -14.36 -0.26
N LEU A 142 34.47 -15.08 -1.38
CA LEU A 142 35.33 -14.87 -2.55
C LEU A 142 35.10 -13.50 -3.18
N LEU A 143 33.84 -13.09 -3.37
CA LEU A 143 33.47 -11.81 -3.96
C LEU A 143 33.99 -10.63 -3.12
N LEU A 144 33.80 -10.69 -1.79
CA LEU A 144 34.34 -9.71 -0.85
C LEU A 144 35.87 -9.69 -0.89
N SER A 145 36.54 -10.84 -0.94
CA SER A 145 38.00 -10.92 -0.96
C SER A 145 38.65 -10.35 -2.22
N LEU A 146 38.02 -10.55 -3.38
CA LEU A 146 38.55 -10.12 -4.68
C LEU A 146 38.31 -8.64 -4.95
N LEU A 147 37.11 -8.15 -4.60
CA LEU A 147 36.69 -6.77 -4.90
C LEU A 147 36.99 -5.79 -3.77
N LYS A 148 37.05 -6.26 -2.52
CA LYS A 148 37.23 -5.44 -1.30
C LYS A 148 36.36 -4.17 -1.30
N PRO A 149 35.03 -4.30 -1.47
CA PRO A 149 34.15 -3.14 -1.57
C PRO A 149 34.03 -2.41 -0.22
N VAL A 150 33.78 -1.11 -0.27
CA VAL A 150 33.50 -0.29 0.91
C VAL A 150 32.02 -0.35 1.32
N LEU A 151 31.15 -0.73 0.38
CA LEU A 151 29.70 -0.86 0.56
C LEU A 151 29.14 -1.89 -0.43
N VAL A 152 28.16 -2.66 0.02
CA VAL A 152 27.37 -3.56 -0.84
C VAL A 152 25.92 -3.07 -0.85
N LEU A 153 25.33 -2.94 -2.03
CA LEU A 153 23.91 -2.69 -2.20
C LEU A 153 23.27 -3.90 -2.90
N SER A 154 22.25 -4.47 -2.26
CA SER A 154 21.54 -5.64 -2.75
C SER A 154 20.03 -5.44 -2.88
N GLY A 155 19.36 -6.34 -3.60
CA GLY A 155 17.91 -6.34 -3.81
C GLY A 155 17.28 -7.65 -3.37
N HIS A 156 16.41 -8.21 -4.22
CA HIS A 156 15.75 -9.52 -4.07
C HIS A 156 14.74 -9.68 -2.92
N ASP A 157 15.09 -9.33 -1.67
CA ASP A 157 14.25 -9.60 -0.48
C ASP A 157 12.98 -8.74 -0.40
N HIS A 158 12.88 -7.72 -1.25
CA HIS A 158 11.80 -6.71 -1.29
C HIS A 158 11.59 -5.89 0.00
N ASP A 159 12.37 -6.14 1.05
CA ASP A 159 12.28 -5.46 2.33
C ASP A 159 13.66 -5.02 2.80
N GLN A 160 13.70 -3.95 3.60
CA GLN A 160 14.97 -3.37 4.01
C GLN A 160 15.73 -4.32 4.93
N CYS A 161 17.03 -4.47 4.69
CA CYS A 161 17.91 -5.18 5.59
C CYS A 161 19.29 -4.54 5.61
N THR A 162 19.85 -4.35 6.80
CA THR A 162 21.24 -3.92 6.96
C THR A 162 22.02 -4.99 7.71
N VAL A 163 23.10 -5.47 7.11
CA VAL A 163 23.98 -6.50 7.66
C VAL A 163 25.42 -6.02 7.54
N VAL A 164 26.25 -6.40 8.51
CA VAL A 164 27.68 -6.11 8.49
C VAL A 164 28.44 -7.43 8.32
N HIS A 165 29.21 -7.52 7.24
CA HIS A 165 30.03 -8.68 6.91
C HIS A 165 31.43 -8.53 7.51
N PRO A 166 31.86 -9.43 8.41
CA PRO A 166 33.22 -9.43 8.92
C PRO A 166 34.17 -10.00 7.86
N THR A 167 35.17 -9.22 7.45
CA THR A 167 36.21 -9.67 6.50
C THR A 167 37.61 -9.48 7.09
N PRO A 168 38.64 -10.20 6.57
CA PRO A 168 40.03 -10.02 7.04
C PRO A 168 40.60 -8.61 6.83
N PHE A 169 39.99 -7.80 5.96
CA PHE A 169 40.45 -6.45 5.62
C PHE A 169 39.55 -5.34 6.20
N GLY A 170 38.55 -5.70 7.01
CA GLY A 170 37.63 -4.76 7.64
C GLY A 170 36.18 -5.23 7.62
N GLN A 171 35.30 -4.46 8.25
CA GLN A 171 33.86 -4.71 8.17
C GLN A 171 33.30 -4.09 6.88
N VAL A 172 32.47 -4.84 6.16
CA VAL A 172 31.79 -4.35 4.96
C VAL A 172 30.29 -4.31 5.23
N MET A 173 29.69 -3.13 5.11
CA MET A 173 28.25 -2.96 5.27
C MET A 173 27.52 -3.38 3.99
N GLU A 174 26.44 -4.15 4.14
CA GLU A 174 25.48 -4.44 3.09
C GLU A 174 24.13 -3.83 3.45
N HIS A 175 23.57 -3.07 2.52
CA HIS A 175 22.16 -2.69 2.54
C HIS A 175 21.42 -3.46 1.45
N THR A 176 20.45 -4.27 1.86
CA THR A 176 19.41 -4.80 0.98
C THR A 176 18.29 -3.78 0.90
N LEU A 177 18.06 -3.24 -0.30
CA LEU A 177 17.07 -2.21 -0.55
C LEU A 177 15.67 -2.83 -0.60
N GLY A 178 14.71 -2.16 0.05
CA GLY A 178 13.30 -2.52 -0.09
C GLY A 178 12.79 -2.22 -1.49
N THR A 179 11.73 -2.92 -1.89
CA THR A 179 11.08 -2.68 -3.18
C THR A 179 10.49 -1.28 -3.27
N ILE A 180 10.44 -0.73 -4.48
CA ILE A 180 9.68 0.49 -4.79
C ILE A 180 8.17 0.22 -4.91
N SER A 181 7.76 -1.06 -5.02
CA SER A 181 6.37 -1.48 -5.24
C SER A 181 5.78 -2.19 -4.03
N TRP A 182 4.72 -1.62 -3.47
CA TRP A 182 4.02 -2.23 -2.33
C TRP A 182 3.39 -3.59 -2.63
N GLN A 183 3.18 -3.92 -3.92
CA GLN A 183 2.57 -5.18 -4.35
C GLN A 183 3.51 -6.38 -4.19
N GLN A 184 4.77 -6.15 -3.83
CA GLN A 184 5.78 -7.19 -3.67
C GLN A 184 5.97 -7.62 -2.20
N GLY A 185 4.97 -7.41 -1.35
CA GLY A 185 4.93 -7.90 0.03
C GLY A 185 5.43 -6.92 1.10
N ASN A 186 5.94 -5.75 0.70
CA ASN A 186 6.35 -4.69 1.61
C ASN A 186 5.37 -3.52 1.56
N LEU A 187 4.70 -3.20 2.67
CA LEU A 187 3.77 -2.07 2.73
C LEU A 187 4.44 -0.69 2.80
N TYR A 188 5.77 -0.66 2.95
CA TYR A 188 6.60 0.53 3.07
C TYR A 188 7.61 0.56 1.92
N PRO A 189 7.15 0.90 0.69
CA PRO A 189 8.05 1.00 -0.45
C PRO A 189 9.17 2.01 -0.15
N SER A 190 10.36 1.77 -0.67
CA SER A 190 11.54 2.61 -0.39
C SER A 190 12.50 2.69 -1.56
N PHE A 191 13.39 3.67 -1.50
CA PHE A 191 14.57 3.76 -2.33
C PHE A 191 15.74 4.30 -1.49
N MET A 192 16.96 4.21 -2.02
CA MET A 192 18.14 4.73 -1.35
C MET A 192 18.77 5.83 -2.18
N LEU A 193 19.08 6.95 -1.53
CA LEU A 193 19.96 7.97 -2.08
C LEU A 193 21.38 7.67 -1.64
N LEU A 194 22.31 7.79 -2.57
CA LEU A 194 23.74 7.57 -2.32
C LEU A 194 24.51 8.78 -2.82
N SER A 195 25.34 9.34 -1.95
CA SER A 195 26.29 10.39 -2.28
C SER A 195 27.69 9.81 -2.31
N ALA A 196 28.39 9.97 -3.44
CA ALA A 196 29.79 9.58 -3.59
C ALA A 196 30.67 10.82 -3.40
N GLY A 197 31.38 10.88 -2.28
CA GLY A 197 32.14 12.06 -1.86
C GLY A 197 33.56 12.12 -2.44
N PRO A 198 34.21 13.30 -2.46
CA PRO A 198 35.63 13.40 -2.73
C PRO A 198 36.46 12.94 -1.51
N LYS A 199 37.54 12.21 -1.75
CA LYS A 199 38.58 11.93 -0.75
C LYS A 199 39.17 13.26 -0.26
N LEU A 200 38.84 13.72 0.95
CA LEU A 200 39.56 14.82 1.60
C LEU A 200 40.88 14.32 2.22
N SER A 201 41.82 15.24 2.32
CA SER A 201 43.26 15.03 2.52
C SER A 201 43.64 14.13 3.70
N PRO A 202 44.83 13.48 3.69
CA PRO A 202 45.37 12.68 4.80
C PRO A 202 45.62 13.45 6.11
N ASN A 203 45.29 14.74 6.19
CA ASN A 203 45.50 15.61 7.35
C ASN A 203 44.19 16.05 8.04
N SER A 204 43.01 15.58 7.61
CA SER A 204 41.77 15.79 8.35
C SER A 204 41.52 14.60 9.29
N THR A 205 41.33 14.89 10.58
CA THR A 205 40.97 13.90 11.61
C THR A 205 39.52 13.40 11.51
N ASP A 206 38.74 13.94 10.58
CA ASP A 206 37.39 13.47 10.30
C ASP A 206 37.40 12.33 9.30
N ILE A 207 36.96 11.17 9.77
CA ILE A 207 36.64 10.00 8.93
C ILE A 207 35.34 10.34 8.19
N GLU A 208 35.43 11.16 7.14
CA GLU A 208 34.30 11.29 6.22
C GLU A 208 34.20 10.01 5.38
N HIS A 209 33.02 9.39 5.37
CA HIS A 209 32.75 8.21 4.57
C HIS A 209 32.87 8.55 3.08
N GLU A 210 33.63 7.74 2.32
CA GLU A 210 33.76 7.86 0.86
C GLU A 210 32.40 7.76 0.15
N VAL A 211 31.42 7.12 0.81
CA VAL A 211 30.04 6.97 0.37
C VAL A 211 29.09 7.21 1.55
N LEU A 212 28.07 8.04 1.33
CA LEU A 212 26.97 8.27 2.29
C LEU A 212 25.67 7.73 1.71
N THR A 213 24.96 6.90 2.48
CA THR A 213 23.65 6.36 2.12
C THR A 213 22.54 7.01 2.95
N ASN A 214 21.39 7.26 2.32
CA ASN A 214 20.19 7.73 2.98
C ASN A 214 18.99 6.91 2.48
N LEU A 215 18.34 6.18 3.39
CA LEU A 215 17.13 5.43 3.10
C LEU A 215 15.93 6.38 3.06
N CYS A 216 15.16 6.34 1.98
CA CYS A 216 13.97 7.17 1.80
C CYS A 216 12.75 6.27 1.61
N PHE A 217 11.66 6.57 2.32
CA PHE A 217 10.39 5.86 2.18
C PHE A 217 9.47 6.58 1.22
N LEU A 218 8.71 5.78 0.47
CA LEU A 218 7.59 6.23 -0.33
C LEU A 218 6.29 6.10 0.47
N PRO A 219 5.24 6.85 0.10
CA PRO A 219 3.97 6.83 0.81
C PRO A 219 3.35 5.44 0.85
N LYS A 220 2.75 5.10 2.00
CA LYS A 220 2.03 3.85 2.19
C LYS A 220 0.73 3.85 1.38
N GLN A 221 0.76 3.27 0.19
CA GLN A 221 -0.39 3.28 -0.74
C GLN A 221 -1.67 2.68 -0.14
N THR A 222 -1.57 1.72 0.77
CA THR A 222 -2.74 1.15 1.44
C THR A 222 -3.50 2.18 2.28
N HIS A 223 -2.80 3.09 2.95
CA HIS A 223 -3.44 4.20 3.66
C HIS A 223 -4.16 5.13 2.68
N ILE A 224 -3.51 5.47 1.57
CA ILE A 224 -4.10 6.29 0.52
C ILE A 224 -5.42 5.67 0.01
N TYR A 225 -5.44 4.36 -0.29
CA TYR A 225 -6.66 3.68 -0.75
C TYR A 225 -7.75 3.59 0.32
N ILE A 226 -7.39 3.30 1.57
CA ILE A 226 -8.36 3.29 2.68
C ILE A 226 -9.00 4.68 2.81
N TRP A 227 -8.22 5.75 2.75
CA TRP A 227 -8.74 7.12 2.79
C TRP A 227 -9.64 7.43 1.59
N TYR A 228 -9.30 6.99 0.38
CA TYR A 228 -10.18 7.13 -0.78
C TYR A 228 -11.51 6.42 -0.59
N ILE A 229 -11.50 5.19 -0.07
CA ILE A 229 -12.72 4.42 0.19
C ILE A 229 -13.56 5.11 1.26
N CYS A 230 -12.95 5.54 2.37
CA CYS A 230 -13.63 6.28 3.42
C CYS A 230 -14.27 7.56 2.88
N GLN A 231 -13.54 8.33 2.07
CA GLN A 231 -14.03 9.58 1.49
C GLN A 231 -15.15 9.35 0.48
N PHE A 232 -15.05 8.27 -0.31
CA PHE A 232 -16.11 7.85 -1.21
C PHE A 232 -17.39 7.50 -0.44
N VAL A 233 -17.28 6.71 0.63
CA VAL A 233 -18.42 6.36 1.50
C VAL A 233 -19.03 7.61 2.12
N VAL A 234 -18.23 8.51 2.69
CA VAL A 234 -18.71 9.79 3.24
C VAL A 234 -19.42 10.62 2.18
N THR A 235 -18.89 10.67 0.95
CA THR A 235 -19.53 11.37 -0.18
C THR A 235 -20.90 10.79 -0.50
N ILE A 236 -21.03 9.45 -0.55
CA ILE A 236 -22.31 8.78 -0.80
C ILE A 236 -23.30 9.07 0.34
N LEU A 237 -22.88 8.99 1.59
CA LEU A 237 -23.71 9.31 2.75
C LEU A 237 -24.17 10.78 2.70
N LEU A 238 -23.27 11.71 2.41
CA LEU A 238 -23.63 13.12 2.23
C LEU A 238 -24.63 13.26 1.08
N LEU A 239 -24.44 12.68 -0.09
CA LEU A 239 -25.42 12.82 -1.19
C LEU A 239 -26.81 12.24 -0.85
N ILE A 240 -26.88 11.18 -0.05
CA ILE A 240 -28.15 10.56 0.38
C ILE A 240 -28.85 11.40 1.46
N PHE A 241 -28.10 11.84 2.48
CA PHE A 241 -28.65 12.54 3.64
C PHE A 241 -28.63 14.05 3.52
N TRP A 242 -27.93 14.61 2.52
CA TRP A 242 -27.91 16.05 2.25
C TRP A 242 -29.32 16.47 1.85
N PRO A 243 -29.91 17.42 2.58
CA PRO A 243 -31.33 17.65 2.50
C PRO A 243 -31.69 18.19 1.11
N THR A 244 -32.31 17.34 0.30
CA THR A 244 -33.05 17.76 -0.91
C THR A 244 -34.25 18.66 -0.57
N ASN A 245 -34.54 18.83 0.72
CA ASN A 245 -35.51 19.77 1.29
C ASN A 245 -34.73 20.79 2.14
N GLY A 246 -34.32 21.92 1.53
CA GLY A 246 -33.41 22.89 2.16
C GLY A 246 -33.70 23.15 3.64
N LEU A 247 -32.65 23.19 4.46
CA LEU A 247 -32.57 23.52 5.90
C LEU A 247 -33.90 23.65 6.70
N ARG A 248 -34.82 22.68 6.60
CA ARG A 248 -36.02 22.62 7.44
C ARG A 248 -36.34 21.24 8.00
N SER A 249 -35.53 20.20 7.74
CA SER A 249 -35.72 18.88 8.37
C SER A 249 -34.67 18.62 9.46
N LEU A 250 -34.87 19.25 10.61
CA LEU A 250 -34.22 18.86 11.87
C LEU A 250 -34.55 17.45 12.42
N PRO A 251 -35.53 16.64 11.93
CA PRO A 251 -35.76 15.31 12.52
C PRO A 251 -34.79 14.20 12.07
N TYR A 252 -34.06 14.35 10.96
CA TYR A 252 -33.22 13.26 10.40
C TYR A 252 -31.78 13.26 10.93
N VAL A 253 -31.31 14.36 11.48
CA VAL A 253 -29.94 14.49 12.02
C VAL A 253 -29.77 13.64 13.29
N ASN A 254 -30.84 13.55 14.11
CA ASN A 254 -30.85 12.68 15.29
C ASN A 254 -30.80 11.19 14.91
N THR A 255 -31.47 10.80 13.82
CA THR A 255 -31.47 9.40 13.34
C THR A 255 -30.11 8.99 12.76
N PHE A 256 -29.46 9.89 12.02
CA PHE A 256 -28.11 9.67 11.51
C PHE A 256 -27.06 9.65 12.64
N GLY A 257 -27.21 10.54 13.63
CA GLY A 257 -26.40 10.53 14.84
C GLY A 257 -26.50 9.20 15.59
N SER A 258 -27.73 8.67 15.79
CA SER A 258 -27.92 7.37 16.42
C SER A 258 -27.38 6.20 15.59
N PHE A 259 -27.46 6.27 14.26
CA PHE A 259 -26.91 5.24 13.38
C PHE A 259 -25.38 5.23 13.41
N MET A 260 -24.74 6.40 13.32
CA MET A 260 -23.30 6.53 13.43
C MET A 260 -22.79 6.14 14.82
N GLN A 261 -23.56 6.42 15.88
CA GLN A 261 -23.24 5.99 17.23
C GLN A 261 -23.37 4.47 17.38
N SER A 262 -24.33 3.82 16.70
CA SER A 262 -24.46 2.36 16.65
C SER A 262 -23.30 1.71 15.87
N VAL A 263 -22.97 2.24 14.69
CA VAL A 263 -21.87 1.72 13.86
C VAL A 263 -20.52 1.94 14.55
N ALA A 264 -20.33 3.10 15.20
CA ALA A 264 -19.17 3.35 16.03
C ALA A 264 -19.14 2.40 17.23
N ALA A 265 -20.25 2.20 17.94
CA ALA A 265 -20.30 1.26 19.06
C ALA A 265 -19.99 -0.18 18.63
N GLU A 266 -20.36 -0.59 17.42
CA GLU A 266 -20.13 -1.95 16.90
C GLU A 266 -18.70 -2.15 16.34
N LEU A 267 -18.10 -1.10 15.75
CA LEU A 267 -16.69 -1.08 15.37
C LEU A 267 -15.79 -0.99 16.62
N PHE A 268 -16.12 -0.14 17.58
CA PHE A 268 -15.38 0.01 18.83
C PHE A 268 -15.61 -1.16 19.79
N SER A 269 -16.76 -1.84 19.82
CA SER A 269 -16.93 -3.08 20.60
C SER A 269 -16.10 -4.22 20.02
N ARG A 270 -16.02 -4.36 18.69
CA ARG A 270 -15.09 -5.29 18.03
C ARG A 270 -13.62 -4.97 18.27
N THR A 271 -13.31 -3.73 18.67
CA THR A 271 -11.95 -3.30 19.03
C THR A 271 -11.69 -3.42 20.55
N LYS A 272 -12.72 -3.48 21.38
CA LYS A 272 -12.61 -3.55 22.85
C LYS A 272 -12.83 -4.95 23.43
N GLU A 273 -13.44 -5.87 22.68
CA GLU A 273 -13.59 -7.26 23.10
C GLU A 273 -12.43 -8.12 22.55
N LYS A 274 -11.21 -7.82 23.02
CA LYS A 274 -10.06 -8.75 23.04
C LYS A 274 -8.84 -8.21 23.79
N VAL A 275 -9.02 -7.61 24.96
CA VAL A 275 -7.98 -7.59 26.01
C VAL A 275 -8.68 -7.63 27.36
N ASP A 276 -9.27 -8.78 27.68
CA ASP A 276 -9.39 -9.21 29.07
C ASP A 276 -8.74 -10.60 29.10
N GLU A 277 -7.60 -10.70 29.78
CA GLU A 277 -6.96 -11.96 30.14
C GLU A 277 -7.93 -12.77 31.02
N GLU A 278 -8.72 -13.62 30.40
CA GLU A 278 -9.38 -14.72 31.08
C GLU A 278 -8.44 -15.94 31.04
N ASP A 279 -7.71 -16.13 32.14
CA ASP A 279 -6.86 -17.29 32.41
C ASP A 279 -7.74 -18.55 32.47
N GLY A 280 -7.92 -19.20 31.33
CA GLY A 280 -8.70 -20.43 31.19
C GLY A 280 -7.78 -21.64 31.11
N GLU A 281 -7.92 -22.61 32.02
CA GLU A 281 -7.27 -23.92 31.88
C GLU A 281 -7.77 -24.63 30.60
N TYR A 282 -6.83 -24.97 29.71
CA TYR A 282 -7.07 -25.81 28.54
C TYR A 282 -6.53 -27.22 28.81
N GLU A 283 -7.25 -28.25 28.37
CA GLU A 283 -6.73 -29.62 28.34
C GLU A 283 -6.36 -30.02 26.91
N MET A 284 -5.28 -30.80 26.79
CA MET A 284 -4.83 -31.37 25.51
C MET A 284 -5.55 -32.69 25.27
N VAL A 285 -6.31 -32.77 24.18
CA VAL A 285 -6.98 -34.00 23.74
C VAL A 285 -6.46 -34.39 22.37
N TRP A 286 -6.13 -35.66 22.20
CA TRP A 286 -5.64 -36.21 20.93
C TRP A 286 -6.78 -36.97 20.25
N ASP A 287 -6.97 -36.74 18.95
CA ASP A 287 -7.90 -37.53 18.16
C ASP A 287 -7.30 -38.88 17.72
N ALA A 288 -8.14 -39.74 17.17
CA ALA A 288 -7.75 -41.07 16.70
C ALA A 288 -6.79 -41.03 15.49
N GLU A 289 -6.59 -39.87 14.87
CA GLU A 289 -5.71 -39.63 13.73
C GLU A 289 -4.37 -38.99 14.17
N GLY A 290 -4.19 -38.75 15.47
CA GLY A 290 -2.95 -38.24 16.06
C GLY A 290 -2.81 -36.72 16.04
N SER A 291 -3.89 -35.97 15.77
CA SER A 291 -3.88 -34.51 15.85
C SER A 291 -4.25 -34.03 17.25
N MET A 292 -3.48 -33.07 17.77
CA MET A 292 -3.68 -32.49 19.10
C MET A 292 -4.63 -31.31 19.04
N HIS A 293 -5.66 -31.33 19.88
CA HIS A 293 -6.65 -30.26 20.03
C HIS A 293 -6.65 -29.73 21.46
N LEU A 294 -6.76 -28.42 21.62
CA LEU A 294 -6.90 -27.76 22.92
C LEU A 294 -8.38 -27.44 23.17
N VAL A 295 -8.96 -28.02 24.21
CA VAL A 295 -10.38 -27.83 24.57
C VAL A 295 -10.48 -27.06 25.88
N LYS A 296 -11.30 -25.98 25.91
CA LYS A 296 -11.52 -25.15 27.11
C LYS A 296 -12.37 -25.92 28.12
N LYS A 297 -11.91 -26.03 29.37
CA LYS A 297 -12.62 -26.75 30.45
C LYS A 297 -13.91 -26.02 30.82
N ALA A 298 -15.06 -26.71 30.78
CA ALA A 298 -16.36 -26.10 31.05
C ALA A 298 -16.57 -25.88 32.56
N VAL A 299 -16.84 -24.63 32.97
CA VAL A 299 -17.27 -24.30 34.34
C VAL A 299 -18.80 -24.29 34.40
N ALA A 300 -19.39 -25.09 35.30
CA ALA A 300 -20.84 -25.15 35.49
C ALA A 300 -21.35 -23.89 36.22
N LYS A 301 -22.34 -23.21 35.65
CA LYS A 301 -23.07 -22.10 36.29
C LYS A 301 -24.54 -22.47 36.44
N ALA A 302 -25.06 -22.42 37.68
CA ALA A 302 -26.45 -22.74 38.02
C ALA A 302 -27.44 -21.66 37.52
N PRO A 303 -28.71 -22.01 37.23
CA PRO A 303 -29.67 -21.11 36.61
C PRO A 303 -30.41 -20.22 37.62
N SER A 304 -30.52 -18.92 37.33
CA SER A 304 -31.40 -17.98 38.04
C SER A 304 -32.75 -17.87 37.33
N THR A 305 -33.81 -18.04 38.12
CA THR A 305 -35.24 -18.09 37.79
C THR A 305 -35.84 -16.75 37.37
N ASN A 306 -36.63 -16.75 36.29
CA ASN A 306 -37.58 -15.69 35.93
C ASN A 306 -38.89 -15.85 36.72
N SER A 307 -39.47 -14.74 37.19
CA SER A 307 -40.84 -14.70 37.71
C SER A 307 -41.58 -13.46 37.22
N ASP A 308 -42.53 -13.65 36.30
CA ASP A 308 -43.70 -12.79 36.09
C ASP A 308 -44.89 -13.36 36.87
N PRO A 309 -45.84 -12.52 37.30
CA PRO A 309 -47.23 -12.98 37.21
C PRO A 309 -48.27 -11.94 36.76
N ARG A 310 -49.16 -12.47 35.91
CA ARG A 310 -50.63 -12.34 35.89
C ARG A 310 -51.33 -11.15 35.21
N SER A 311 -52.09 -11.51 34.19
CA SER A 311 -53.35 -10.89 33.77
C SER A 311 -54.53 -11.52 34.52
N THR A 312 -55.46 -10.72 35.04
CA THR A 312 -56.92 -10.95 35.07
C THR A 312 -57.64 -9.68 35.58
N GLY A 313 -58.77 -9.28 34.98
CA GLY A 313 -59.75 -8.42 35.66
C GLY A 313 -60.49 -7.35 34.84
N ARG A 314 -61.60 -7.75 34.22
CA ARG A 314 -62.86 -7.01 33.94
C ARG A 314 -63.02 -5.56 34.44
N GLY A 315 -63.56 -4.70 33.57
CA GLY A 315 -64.28 -3.47 33.95
C GLY A 315 -64.91 -2.76 32.75
N ASN A 316 -66.22 -2.97 32.53
CA ASN A 316 -67.05 -2.21 31.57
C ASN A 316 -67.37 -0.81 32.11
N ALA A 317 -67.34 0.22 31.26
CA ALA A 317 -68.24 1.38 31.39
C ALA A 317 -68.41 2.09 30.03
N VAL A 318 -69.67 2.15 29.60
CA VAL A 318 -70.19 2.83 28.41
C VAL A 318 -70.49 4.29 28.76
N ALA A 319 -70.17 5.24 27.88
CA ALA A 319 -70.99 6.44 27.62
C ALA A 319 -70.51 7.23 26.38
N ARG A 320 -71.26 7.12 25.28
CA ARG A 320 -71.58 8.22 24.33
C ARG A 320 -73.04 8.65 24.64
N PRO A 321 -73.63 9.76 24.13
CA PRO A 321 -73.30 10.53 22.93
C PRO A 321 -73.40 12.07 23.14
N THR A 322 -73.05 12.94 22.19
CA THR A 322 -74.02 13.48 21.21
C THR A 322 -73.33 14.39 20.20
N ALA A 323 -73.78 14.29 18.96
CA ALA A 323 -73.47 15.17 17.86
C ALA A 323 -74.50 16.30 17.78
N THR A 324 -74.10 17.50 17.36
CA THR A 324 -74.96 18.42 16.61
C THR A 324 -74.13 19.18 15.57
N ALA A 325 -74.63 19.17 14.34
CA ALA A 325 -74.14 19.93 13.22
C ALA A 325 -75.05 21.15 13.01
N ARG A 326 -74.47 22.32 12.69
CA ARG A 326 -75.06 23.30 11.74
C ARG A 326 -74.10 24.47 11.45
N LYS A 327 -73.68 24.52 10.17
CA LYS A 327 -73.66 25.64 9.19
C LYS A 327 -73.62 27.11 9.66
N HIS A 328 -72.77 27.85 8.91
CA HIS A 328 -72.92 29.15 8.23
C HIS A 328 -72.08 30.35 8.69
N GLN A 329 -71.53 31.01 7.65
CA GLN A 329 -71.11 32.43 7.51
C GLN A 329 -69.78 32.85 8.14
N LEU A 330 -69.03 33.83 7.64
CA LEU A 330 -68.82 34.56 6.36
C LEU A 330 -67.82 35.66 6.78
N GLU A 331 -66.75 35.93 6.02
CA GLU A 331 -65.87 37.12 6.22
C GLU A 331 -65.02 37.28 4.93
N PRO A 332 -64.51 38.49 4.58
CA PRO A 332 -65.11 39.28 3.52
C PRO A 332 -64.18 39.67 2.35
N ASP A 333 -64.83 40.12 1.27
CA ASP A 333 -64.54 41.20 0.31
C ASP A 333 -63.12 41.73 -0.02
N SER A 334 -62.93 41.78 -1.35
CA SER A 334 -62.53 42.94 -2.18
C SER A 334 -61.07 43.12 -2.63
N SER A 335 -60.87 42.96 -3.95
CA SER A 335 -60.36 43.94 -4.95
C SER A 335 -59.70 43.16 -6.12
N VAL A 336 -60.40 42.92 -7.24
CA VAL A 336 -60.55 43.76 -8.44
C VAL A 336 -59.25 44.44 -8.90
N LEU A 337 -58.62 43.93 -9.96
CA LEU A 337 -58.20 44.77 -11.09
C LEU A 337 -57.99 43.97 -12.40
N VAL A 338 -59.00 44.12 -13.26
CA VAL A 338 -59.00 44.34 -14.72
C VAL A 338 -58.18 43.43 -15.65
N GLU A 339 -58.97 42.66 -16.38
CA GLU A 339 -58.80 42.04 -17.68
C GLU A 339 -58.23 42.95 -18.77
N MET A 340 -57.35 42.41 -19.63
CA MET A 340 -57.25 42.86 -21.03
C MET A 340 -57.24 41.61 -21.90
N SER A 341 -58.39 41.37 -22.51
CA SER A 341 -58.61 40.36 -23.53
C SER A 341 -58.12 40.87 -24.88
N SER A 342 -57.47 39.98 -25.65
CA SER A 342 -57.42 40.09 -27.11
C SER A 342 -57.76 38.72 -27.68
N VAL A 343 -59.02 38.58 -28.10
CA VAL A 343 -59.58 37.42 -28.80
C VAL A 343 -59.28 37.55 -30.29
N ALA A 344 -58.80 36.48 -30.93
CA ALA A 344 -59.26 36.04 -32.26
C ALA A 344 -58.70 34.63 -32.61
N THR A 345 -59.61 33.63 -32.61
CA THR A 345 -59.86 32.55 -33.61
C THR A 345 -58.67 31.80 -34.25
N SER A 346 -58.62 30.47 -34.46
CA SER A 346 -59.62 29.39 -34.55
C SER A 346 -58.91 28.02 -34.52
N GLU A 347 -59.61 27.02 -33.95
CA GLU A 347 -59.66 25.56 -34.23
C GLU A 347 -58.46 24.80 -34.86
N ASP A 348 -57.97 23.75 -34.18
CA ASP A 348 -58.37 22.34 -34.43
C ASP A 348 -57.66 21.38 -33.45
N GLY A 349 -58.33 20.27 -33.15
CA GLY A 349 -58.06 19.35 -32.05
C GLY A 349 -56.81 18.49 -32.17
N GLY A 350 -56.15 18.32 -31.03
CA GLY A 350 -55.09 17.34 -30.83
C GLY A 350 -54.73 17.25 -29.36
N LYS A 351 -55.55 16.53 -28.57
CA LYS A 351 -55.24 16.20 -27.17
C LYS A 351 -53.95 15.37 -27.13
N LEU A 352 -52.82 16.03 -26.86
CA LEU A 352 -51.62 15.38 -26.36
C LEU A 352 -51.33 15.98 -24.98
N SER A 353 -51.47 15.16 -23.92
CA SER A 353 -51.17 15.60 -22.56
C SER A 353 -49.67 15.92 -22.46
N ARG A 354 -49.30 17.21 -22.56
CA ARG A 354 -47.96 17.69 -22.23
C ARG A 354 -47.64 17.27 -20.78
N PRO A 355 -46.58 16.49 -20.51
CA PRO A 355 -46.12 16.32 -19.14
C PRO A 355 -45.63 17.70 -18.66
N THR A 356 -46.39 18.26 -17.74
CA THR A 356 -46.31 19.61 -17.18
C THR A 356 -44.89 20.18 -17.04
N ASN A 357 -44.64 21.39 -17.57
CA ASN A 357 -43.44 22.22 -17.37
C ASN A 357 -42.96 22.26 -15.89
N LEU A 358 -43.88 22.08 -14.94
CA LEU A 358 -43.59 21.98 -13.50
C LEU A 358 -42.76 20.76 -13.10
N ARG A 359 -42.98 19.58 -13.72
CA ARG A 359 -42.19 18.37 -13.45
C ARG A 359 -40.77 18.52 -13.95
N ILE A 360 -40.60 19.05 -15.16
CA ILE A 360 -39.28 19.33 -15.76
C ILE A 360 -38.52 20.35 -14.90
N ARG A 361 -39.18 21.44 -14.46
CA ARG A 361 -38.57 22.45 -13.59
C ARG A 361 -38.17 21.90 -12.21
N LYS A 362 -38.98 21.01 -11.61
CA LYS A 362 -38.65 20.32 -10.36
C LYS A 362 -37.48 19.34 -10.51
N VAL A 363 -37.39 18.63 -11.63
CA VAL A 363 -36.27 17.74 -11.96
C VAL A 363 -34.99 18.56 -12.15
N LEU A 364 -35.03 19.65 -12.92
CA LEU A 364 -33.89 20.55 -13.11
C LEU A 364 -33.42 21.17 -11.79
N GLN A 365 -34.33 21.59 -10.90
CA GLN A 365 -33.99 22.11 -9.57
C GLN A 365 -33.40 21.06 -8.63
N ARG A 366 -33.77 19.78 -8.78
CA ARG A 366 -33.14 18.68 -8.03
C ARG A 366 -31.76 18.38 -8.59
N LEU A 367 -31.62 18.33 -9.91
CA LEU A 367 -30.35 18.12 -10.59
C LEU A 367 -29.34 19.22 -10.23
N PHE A 368 -29.75 20.49 -10.28
CA PHE A 368 -28.89 21.62 -9.92
C PHE A 368 -28.44 21.56 -8.46
N ARG A 369 -29.32 21.15 -7.54
CA ARG A 369 -28.96 20.97 -6.12
C ARG A 369 -27.99 19.81 -5.90
N VAL A 370 -28.17 18.69 -6.59
CA VAL A 370 -27.22 17.57 -6.56
C VAL A 370 -25.87 18.01 -7.11
N ILE A 371 -25.83 18.72 -8.23
CA ILE A 371 -24.59 19.26 -8.80
C ILE A 371 -23.90 20.21 -7.81
N GLN A 372 -24.64 21.14 -7.18
CA GLN A 372 -24.08 22.02 -6.15
C GLN A 372 -23.52 21.26 -4.95
N SER A 373 -24.25 20.26 -4.44
CA SER A 373 -23.76 19.40 -3.35
C SER A 373 -22.48 18.65 -3.74
N VAL A 374 -22.42 18.09 -4.96
CA VAL A 374 -21.22 17.43 -5.47
C VAL A 374 -20.05 18.41 -5.55
N VAL A 375 -20.26 19.64 -6.02
CA VAL A 375 -19.20 20.67 -6.10
C VAL A 375 -18.68 21.05 -4.71
N VAL A 376 -19.57 21.23 -3.72
CA VAL A 376 -19.17 21.55 -2.33
C VAL A 376 -18.41 20.38 -1.71
N ILE A 377 -18.89 19.15 -1.90
CA ILE A 377 -18.21 17.95 -1.40
C ILE A 377 -16.84 17.80 -2.06
N ALA A 378 -16.74 18.01 -3.37
CA ALA A 378 -15.46 17.98 -4.09
C ALA A 378 -14.50 19.06 -3.58
N ALA A 379 -14.99 20.28 -3.33
CA ALA A 379 -14.20 21.39 -2.82
C ALA A 379 -13.66 21.16 -1.39
N LEU A 380 -14.32 20.34 -0.57
CA LEU A 380 -13.85 19.94 0.76
C LEU A 380 -12.95 18.70 0.72
N ASN A 381 -13.30 17.73 -0.12
CA ASN A 381 -12.61 16.46 -0.19
C ASN A 381 -11.23 16.58 -0.86
N ALA A 382 -11.06 17.47 -1.84
CA ALA A 382 -9.78 17.67 -2.52
C ALA A 382 -8.68 18.26 -1.61
N PRO A 383 -8.93 19.30 -0.80
CA PRO A 383 -7.94 19.78 0.18
C PRO A 383 -7.61 18.75 1.27
N LEU A 384 -8.62 18.03 1.79
CA LEU A 384 -8.41 16.95 2.77
C LEU A 384 -7.54 15.83 2.18
N TYR A 385 -7.79 15.48 0.92
CA TYR A 385 -6.96 14.53 0.19
C TYR A 385 -5.51 15.00 0.09
N MET A 386 -5.26 16.24 -0.34
CA MET A 386 -3.89 16.76 -0.45
C MET A 386 -3.20 16.79 0.91
N MET A 387 -3.89 17.23 1.97
CA MET A 387 -3.34 17.29 3.32
C MET A 387 -2.96 15.90 3.85
N LEU A 388 -3.80 14.88 3.63
CA LEU A 388 -3.52 13.51 4.05
C LEU A 388 -2.39 12.86 3.24
N LEU A 389 -2.36 13.11 1.92
CA LEU A 389 -1.27 12.65 1.05
C LEU A 389 0.08 13.20 1.52
N PHE A 390 0.15 14.48 1.87
CA PHE A 390 1.39 15.13 2.33
C PHE A 390 1.76 14.77 3.77
N LYS A 391 0.79 14.48 4.66
CA LYS A 391 1.10 14.00 6.03
C LYS A 391 1.93 12.71 5.99
N ASP A 392 1.58 11.79 5.09
CA ASP A 392 2.32 10.53 4.92
C ASP A 392 3.72 10.73 4.30
N TRP A 393 4.05 11.91 3.76
CA TRP A 393 5.40 12.25 3.28
C TRP A 393 6.32 12.82 4.37
N ILE A 394 5.76 13.40 5.43
CA ILE A 394 6.54 14.18 6.42
C ILE A 394 6.91 13.37 7.66
N ASP A 395 6.09 12.37 8.04
CA ASP A 395 6.16 11.75 9.37
C ASP A 395 7.07 10.49 9.50
N ARG A 396 8.04 10.21 8.61
CA ARG A 396 9.01 9.09 8.80
C ARG A 396 10.42 9.32 8.28
#